data_AF-A0A7V9HWD6-F1
#
_entry.id   AF-A0A7V9HWD6-F1
#
_cell.length_a   1.000
_cell.length_b   1.000
_cell.length_c   1.000
_cell.angle_alpha   90.00
_cell.angle_beta   90.00
_cell.angle_gamma   90.00
#
_symmetry.space_group_name_H-M   'P 1'
#
loop_
_entity.id
_entity.type
_entity.pdbx_description
1 polymer ?
#
loop_
_entity_poly.entity_id
_entity_poly.type
_entity_poly.pdbx_seq_one_letter_code
_entity_poly.pdbx_strand_id
1 'polypeptide(L)' 'MRTKLEALIEEMLDGQILLDEAVAEFERLYIEKALARHKKHLSNTAKVLGIHRNTLSKRVLAYQKNARYLTRSATRSSR' A
#
# COMPACT_ATOMS: atom_id res chain seq x y z
N MET A 1 8.57 18.36 2.72
CA MET A 1 7.95 17.17 2.10
C MET A 1 8.77 16.69 0.92
N ARG A 2 9.11 17.56 -0.03
CA ARG A 2 9.98 17.24 -1.18
C ARG A 2 11.29 16.54 -0.77
N THR A 3 12.07 17.12 0.15
CA THR A 3 13.34 16.53 0.63
C THR A 3 13.20 15.15 1.27
N LYS A 4 12.09 14.87 1.96
CA LYS A 4 11.86 13.54 2.56
C LYS A 4 11.46 12.50 1.51
N LEU A 5 10.78 12.94 0.45
CA LEU A 5 10.38 12.08 -0.65
C LEU A 5 11.57 11.78 -1.56
N GLU A 6 12.45 12.76 -1.81
CA GLU A 6 13.69 12.59 -2.57
C GLU A 6 14.61 11.55 -1.91
N ALA A 7 14.84 11.66 -0.60
CA ALA A 7 15.64 10.67 0.14
C ALA A 7 15.04 9.26 0.07
N LEU A 8 13.71 9.13 0.19
CA LEU A 8 13.03 7.84 0.04
C LEU A 8 13.19 7.26 -1.37
N ILE A 9 13.10 8.11 -2.40
CA ILE A 9 13.27 7.67 -3.80
C ILE A 9 14.70 7.19 -4.03
N GLU A 10 15.71 7.88 -3.50
CA GLU A 10 17.11 7.43 -3.57
C GLU A 10 17.28 6.05 -2.94
N GLU A 11 16.75 5.82 -1.73
CA GLU A 11 16.79 4.51 -1.06
C GLU A 11 16.10 3.40 -1.88
N MET A 12 14.97 3.71 -2.53
CA MET A 12 14.25 2.74 -3.37
C MET A 12 15.00 2.41 -4.66
N LEU A 13 15.70 3.39 -5.26
CA LEU A 13 16.53 3.20 -6.44
C LEU A 13 17.79 2.38 -6.10
N ASP A 14 18.42 2.66 -4.96
CA ASP A 14 19.56 1.88 -4.45
C ASP A 14 19.17 0.41 -4.19
N GLY A 15 17.94 0.19 -3.70
CA GLY A 15 17.35 -1.14 -3.53
C GLY A 15 16.89 -1.82 -4.82
N GLN A 16 17.09 -1.20 -6.00
CA GLN A 16 16.65 -1.68 -7.31
C GLN A 16 15.14 -1.97 -7.40
N ILE A 17 14.33 -1.25 -6.62
CA ILE A 17 12.88 -1.41 -6.63
C ILE A 17 12.32 -0.83 -7.92
N LEU A 18 11.50 -1.63 -8.63
CA LEU A 18 10.85 -1.15 -9.85
C LEU A 18 9.83 -0.06 -9.51
N LEU A 19 9.65 0.90 -10.42
CA LEU A 19 8.69 1.98 -10.22
C LEU A 19 7.28 1.47 -9.89
N ASP A 20 6.84 0.40 -10.56
CA ASP A 20 5.52 -0.19 -10.33
C ASP A 20 5.38 -0.80 -8.93
N GLU A 21 6.45 -1.43 -8.43
CA GLU A 21 6.50 -1.98 -7.07
C GLU A 21 6.49 -0.86 -6.03
N ALA A 22 7.29 0.18 -6.27
CA ALA A 22 7.38 1.35 -5.41
C ALA A 22 6.03 2.06 -5.26
N VAL A 23 5.34 2.29 -6.38
CA VAL A 23 4.01 2.90 -6.41
C VAL A 23 2.99 2.02 -5.70
N ALA A 24 3.01 0.71 -5.93
CA ALA A 24 2.09 -0.22 -5.28
C ALA A 24 2.28 -0.28 -3.75
N GLU A 25 3.53 -0.27 -3.28
CA GLU A 25 3.85 -0.26 -1.86
C GLU A 25 3.47 1.07 -1.20
N PHE A 26 3.80 2.19 -1.82
CA PHE A 26 3.38 3.50 -1.36
C PHE A 26 1.86 3.59 -1.26
N GLU A 27 1.14 3.16 -2.29
CA GLU A 27 -0.32 3.21 -2.34
C GLU A 27 -0.94 2.35 -1.23
N ARG A 28 -0.41 1.15 -1.01
CA ARG A 28 -0.83 0.25 0.07
C ARG A 28 -0.65 0.91 1.44
N LEU A 29 0.54 1.43 1.73
CA LEU A 29 0.87 2.06 3.01
C LEU A 29 0.04 3.33 3.24
N TYR A 30 -0.15 4.14 2.21
CA TYR A 30 -0.93 5.36 2.28
C TYR A 30 -2.40 5.07 2.62
N ILE A 31 -3.01 4.09 1.95
CA ILE A 31 -4.39 3.65 2.23
C ILE A 31 -4.52 3.05 3.62
N GLU A 32 -3.55 2.24 4.05
CA GLU A 32 -3.54 1.63 5.39
C GLU A 32 -3.49 2.69 6.50
N LYS A 33 -2.60 3.68 6.38
CA LYS A 33 -2.50 4.79 7.34
C LYS A 33 -3.76 5.65 7.34
N ALA A 34 -4.36 5.90 6.17
CA ALA A 34 -5.62 6.62 6.06
C ALA A 34 -6.78 5.86 6.74
N LEU A 35 -6.87 4.53 6.55
CA LEU A 35 -7.86 3.70 7.24
C LEU A 35 -7.67 3.70 8.75
N ALA A 36 -6.43 3.60 9.23
CA ALA A 36 -6.12 3.64 10.66
C ALA A 36 -6.58 4.97 11.30
N ARG A 37 -6.34 6.10 10.63
CA ARG A 37 -6.75 7.44 11.10
C ARG A 37 -8.28 7.60 11.19
N HIS A 38 -9.02 6.91 10.34
CA HIS A 38 -10.48 6.98 10.26
C HIS A 38 -11.20 5.75 10.85
N LYS A 39 -10.58 5.04 11.80
CA LYS A 39 -11.17 3.87 12.49
C LYS A 39 -11.70 2.80 11.53
N LYS A 40 -11.05 2.61 10.38
CA LYS A 40 -11.44 1.68 9.30
C LYS A 40 -12.80 1.99 8.64
N HIS A 41 -13.31 3.22 8.77
CA HIS A 41 -14.53 3.65 8.07
C HIS A 41 -14.27 3.94 6.59
N LEU A 42 -14.41 2.92 5.75
CA LEU A 42 -14.18 2.98 4.29
C LEU A 42 -14.81 4.18 3.59
N SER A 43 -16.08 4.50 3.87
CA SER A 43 -16.76 5.61 3.22
C SER A 43 -16.15 6.97 3.57
N ASN A 44 -15.70 7.15 4.81
CA ASN A 44 -15.08 8.40 5.24
C ASN A 44 -13.64 8.51 4.71
N THR A 45 -12.89 7.41 4.78
CA THR A 45 -11.55 7.31 4.19
C THR A 45 -11.58 7.58 2.68
N ALA A 46 -12.56 7.04 1.95
CA ALA A 46 -12.72 7.28 0.52
C ALA A 46 -12.95 8.77 0.20
N LYS A 47 -13.80 9.45 0.98
CA LYS A 47 -14.01 10.90 0.85
C LYS A 47 -12.72 11.69 1.08
N VAL A 48 -11.95 11.35 2.11
CA VAL A 48 -10.69 12.03 2.44
C VAL A 48 -9.61 11.77 1.40
N LEU A 49 -9.55 10.57 0.84
CA LEU A 49 -8.64 10.20 -0.24
C LEU A 49 -9.07 10.73 -1.62
N GLY A 50 -10.26 11.34 -1.73
CA GLY A 50 -10.80 11.84 -3.00
C GLY A 50 -11.15 10.75 -4.01
N ILE A 51 -11.38 9.52 -3.57
CA ILE A 51 -11.71 8.38 -4.44
C ILE A 51 -13.08 7.80 -4.11
N HIS A 52 -13.70 7.13 -5.07
CA HIS A 52 -14.95 6.44 -4.82
C HIS A 52 -14.75 5.25 -3.86
N ARG A 53 -15.69 5.04 -2.93
CA ARG A 53 -15.61 3.95 -1.93
C ARG A 53 -15.42 2.57 -2.55
N ASN A 54 -16.02 2.33 -3.73
CA ASN A 54 -15.90 1.04 -4.42
C ASN A 54 -14.47 0.82 -4.94
N THR A 55 -13.80 1.89 -5.38
CA THR A 55 -12.39 1.85 -5.79
C THR A 55 -11.51 1.55 -4.60
N LEU A 56 -11.74 2.24 -3.47
CA LEU A 56 -11.02 1.98 -2.22
C LEU A 56 -11.22 0.53 -1.75
N SER A 57 -12.46 0.03 -1.77
CA SER A 57 -12.79 -1.33 -1.37
C SER A 57 -12.08 -2.38 -2.24
N LYS A 58 -12.06 -2.19 -3.57
CA LYS A 58 -11.32 -3.07 -4.49
C LYS A 58 -9.81 -3.07 -4.20
N ARG A 59 -9.21 -1.90 -3.98
CA ARG A 59 -7.77 -1.77 -3.65
C ARG A 59 -7.43 -2.46 -2.32
N VAL A 60 -8.22 -2.23 -1.27
CA VAL A 60 -8.04 -2.89 0.04
C VAL A 60 -8.13 -4.41 -0.07
N LEU A 61 -9.09 -4.93 -0.83
CA LEU A 61 -9.22 -6.37 -1.05
C LEU A 61 -8.03 -6.95 -1.82
N ALA A 62 -7.53 -6.23 -2.83
CA ALA A 62 -6.35 -6.64 -3.59
C ALA A 62 -5.10 -6.71 -2.70
N TYR A 63 -4.85 -5.69 -1.88
CA TYR A 63 -3.69 -5.70 -0.98
C TYR A 63 -3.78 -6.79 0.11
N GLN A 64 -4.97 -7.06 0.65
CA GLN A 64 -5.15 -8.17 1.61
C GLN A 64 -4.88 -9.53 0.97
N LYS A 65 -5.27 -9.73 -0.29
CA LYS A 65 -4.96 -10.95 -1.04
C LYS A 65 -3.45 -11.09 -1.29
N ASN A 66 -2.78 -10.01 -1.68
CA ASN A 66 -1.33 -10.01 -1.89
C ASN A 66 -0.57 -10.30 -0.59
N ALA A 67 -0.95 -9.69 0.52
CA ALA A 67 -0.35 -9.97 1.84
C ALA A 67 -0.51 -11.44 2.24
N ARG A 68 -1.69 -12.02 2.01
CA ARG A 68 -1.98 -13.45 2.25
C ARG A 68 -1.23 -14.39 1.31
N TYR A 69 -0.96 -13.96 0.07
CA TYR A 69 -0.17 -14.72 -0.89
C TYR A 69 1.30 -14.79 -0.46
N LEU A 70 1.89 -13.64 -0.13
CA LEU A 70 3.28 -13.53 0.36
C LEU A 70 3.52 -14.35 1.63
N THR A 71 2.58 -14.36 2.58
CA THR A 71 2.71 -15.21 3.79
C THR A 71 2.65 -16.70 3.45
N ARG A 72 1.77 -17.12 2.53
CA ARG A 72 1.64 -18.54 2.14
C ARG A 72 2.80 -19.06 1.29
N SER A 73 3.42 -18.22 0.45
CA SER A 73 4.59 -18.60 -0.35
C SER A 73 5.84 -18.73 0.52
N ALA A 74 6.04 -17.83 1.48
CA ALA A 74 7.15 -17.88 2.43
C ALA A 74 7.14 -19.17 3.28
N THR A 75 5.97 -19.61 3.77
CA THR A 75 5.85 -20.85 4.56
C THR A 75 6.08 -22.13 3.74
N ARG A 76 5.95 -22.07 2.41
CA ARG A 76 6.18 -23.23 1.52
C ARG A 76 7.64 -23.36 1.08
N SER A 77 8.39 -22.26 1.03
CA SER A 77 9.82 -22.28 0.68
C SER A 77 10.73 -22.74 1.82
N SER A 78 10.20 -22.84 3.05
CA SER A 78 10.92 -23.31 4.24
C SER A 78 10.67 -24.80 4.56
N ARG A 79 10.28 -25.60 3.56
CA ARG A 79 10.08 -27.05 3.66
C ARG A 79 10.88 -27.79 2.61
#